data_AF-A0A418N0R6-F1
#
_entry.id   AF-A0A418N0R6-F1
#
_cell.length_a   1.000
_cell.length_b   1.000
_cell.length_c   1.000
_cell.angle_alpha   90.00
_cell.angle_beta   90.00
_cell.angle_gamma   90.00
#
_symmetry.space_group_name_H-M   'P 1'
#
loop_
_entity.id
_entity.type
_entity.pdbx_description
1 polymer ?
#
loop_
_entity_poly.entity_id
_entity_poly.type
_entity_poly.pdbx_seq_one_letter_code
_entity_poly.pdbx_strand_id
1 'polypeptide(L)'
;MTSNADSALPAPAPTDEVVDLCRDLLRIDTTNTGDNATSAGERHAAEYVAAKLAEVGVESVLLESAPGRANVVARIPGTEPSRGALLVHGHLDVVPADADEWSVHPFSGELRDGYLWGRGAIDMKDFDAMVLAVVRHWQRTGVRPTRDIVLAYTADEEAGSEYGAHFLAHRHRELFDGCTEAIGEVGGFSYTVDDSRRLYLIETAQKGIDWLRLHAKGRPGHGSMVHDDNAVTALAEAVARIGRHRFPVVVTDTVRAFLEEVSEVLGIELDPDDPEAAIAKLGPISNIIGATIRNTANPTRLAAGYKDNVIPGRASATIDCRSLPGQSELLERQLRELVGPDIAIEYVQRQPALETTFDGDLVAAMSAALVAEDPGARPVPYMLSGGTDAKAFSQLGIRCFGFAPLRLPADLNFSALFHGIDERVPVDGLQFGVRVLDRFLRTC
;
A
#
# COMPACT_ATOMS: atom_id res chain seq x y z
N MET A 1 38.46 -11.77 -46.92
CA MET A 1 37.54 -10.84 -46.23
C MET A 1 36.74 -11.65 -45.23
N THR A 2 37.25 -11.76 -44.01
CA THR A 2 36.56 -12.42 -42.89
C THR A 2 35.68 -11.37 -42.22
N SER A 3 34.38 -11.58 -42.26
CA SER A 3 33.39 -10.74 -41.58
C SER A 3 33.56 -10.87 -40.08
N ASN A 4 33.89 -9.77 -39.40
CA ASN A 4 33.71 -9.64 -37.96
C ASN A 4 32.20 -9.65 -37.70
N ALA A 5 31.68 -10.78 -37.23
CA ALA A 5 30.43 -10.80 -36.50
C ALA A 5 30.73 -10.17 -35.14
N ASP A 6 30.38 -8.90 -34.97
CA ASP A 6 30.28 -8.27 -33.67
C ASP A 6 29.20 -9.04 -32.89
N SER A 7 29.63 -9.95 -32.02
CA SER A 7 28.72 -10.59 -31.07
C SER A 7 28.37 -9.55 -30.01
N ALA A 8 27.37 -8.72 -30.31
CA ALA A 8 26.78 -7.85 -29.30
C ALA A 8 26.40 -8.70 -28.08
N LEU A 9 26.86 -8.27 -26.89
CA LEU A 9 26.49 -8.94 -25.64
C LEU A 9 24.95 -9.03 -25.56
N PRO A 10 24.39 -10.16 -25.06
CA PRO A 10 22.95 -10.28 -24.90
C PRO A 10 22.40 -9.14 -24.02
N ALA A 11 21.22 -8.63 -24.36
CA ALA A 11 20.58 -7.60 -23.57
C ALA A 11 20.37 -8.09 -22.12
N PRO A 12 20.57 -7.24 -21.09
CA PRO A 12 20.37 -7.64 -19.70
C PRO A 12 18.95 -8.19 -19.47
N ALA A 13 18.86 -9.27 -18.70
CA ALA A 13 17.57 -9.78 -18.22
C ALA A 13 17.05 -8.90 -17.08
N PRO A 14 15.73 -8.91 -16.78
CA PRO A 14 15.18 -8.15 -15.65
C PRO A 14 15.87 -8.47 -14.32
N THR A 15 16.24 -9.73 -14.11
CA THR A 15 16.94 -10.21 -12.91
C THR A 15 18.35 -9.63 -12.75
N ASP A 16 18.96 -9.17 -13.85
CA ASP A 16 20.31 -8.58 -13.84
C ASP A 16 20.28 -7.10 -13.44
N GLU A 17 19.15 -6.41 -13.63
CA GLU A 17 19.02 -4.96 -13.36
C GLU A 17 18.23 -4.63 -12.09
N VAL A 18 17.28 -5.46 -11.68
CA VAL A 18 16.31 -5.11 -10.62
C VAL A 18 16.96 -4.66 -9.32
N VAL A 19 18.05 -5.31 -8.90
CA VAL A 19 18.73 -4.99 -7.64
C VAL A 19 19.36 -3.60 -7.71
N ASP A 20 20.01 -3.26 -8.83
CA ASP A 20 20.66 -1.96 -9.00
C ASP A 20 19.63 -0.84 -9.19
N LEU A 21 18.55 -1.10 -9.94
CA LEU A 21 17.45 -0.14 -10.08
C LEU A 21 16.79 0.17 -8.73
N CYS A 22 16.51 -0.87 -7.93
CA CYS A 22 15.94 -0.71 -6.59
C CYS A 22 16.90 0.04 -5.68
N ARG A 23 18.17 -0.36 -5.65
CA ARG A 23 19.22 0.30 -4.87
C ARG A 23 19.35 1.78 -5.20
N ASP A 24 19.31 2.13 -6.47
CA ASP A 24 19.42 3.52 -6.91
C ASP A 24 18.18 4.33 -6.47
N LEU A 25 16.98 3.77 -6.58
CA LEU A 25 15.76 4.40 -6.05
C LEU A 25 15.82 4.59 -4.53
N LEU A 26 16.33 3.60 -3.77
CA LEU A 26 16.48 3.70 -2.30
C LEU A 26 17.48 4.77 -1.87
N ARG A 27 18.47 5.09 -2.71
CA ARG A 27 19.45 6.15 -2.43
C ARG A 27 18.92 7.55 -2.68
N ILE A 28 17.81 7.67 -3.41
CA ILE A 28 17.13 8.93 -3.59
C ILE A 28 16.19 9.12 -2.40
N ASP A 29 16.55 10.05 -1.51
CA ASP A 29 15.68 10.44 -0.40
C ASP A 29 14.43 11.13 -0.95
N THR A 30 13.29 10.47 -0.76
CA THR A 30 11.95 10.92 -1.13
C THR A 30 11.04 10.97 0.10
N THR A 31 11.62 11.23 1.29
CA THR A 31 10.89 11.27 2.55
C THR A 31 9.68 12.19 2.49
N ASN A 32 8.50 11.66 2.81
CA ASN A 32 7.26 12.39 2.97
C ASN A 32 6.88 12.51 4.44
N THR A 33 6.84 13.74 4.95
CA THR A 33 6.49 14.03 6.34
C THR A 33 5.00 14.36 6.53
N GLY A 34 4.23 14.37 5.44
CA GLY A 34 2.86 14.89 5.40
C GLY A 34 2.77 16.42 5.30
N ASP A 35 3.90 17.13 5.36
CA ASP A 35 3.99 18.56 5.08
C ASP A 35 4.99 18.79 3.95
N ASN A 36 4.56 19.45 2.88
CA ASN A 36 5.38 19.74 1.72
C ASN A 36 6.62 20.59 2.06
N ALA A 37 6.56 21.39 3.13
CA ALA A 37 7.68 22.24 3.53
C ALA A 37 8.83 21.46 4.19
N THR A 38 8.55 20.27 4.73
CA THR A 38 9.52 19.42 5.44
C THR A 38 9.78 18.08 4.74
N SER A 39 9.08 17.81 3.64
CA SER A 39 9.30 16.62 2.80
C SER A 39 10.43 16.85 1.80
N ALA A 40 11.16 15.79 1.44
CA ALA A 40 12.24 15.85 0.45
C ALA A 40 11.71 16.00 -0.99
N GLY A 41 10.53 15.41 -1.27
CA GLY A 41 9.90 15.40 -2.58
C GLY A 41 10.43 14.28 -3.49
N GLU A 42 9.61 13.90 -4.46
CA GLU A 42 9.79 12.72 -5.30
C GLU A 42 10.43 13.06 -6.65
N ARG A 43 10.61 14.36 -6.94
CA ARG A 43 11.08 14.84 -8.25
C ARG A 43 12.35 14.16 -8.76
N HIS A 44 13.38 13.98 -7.92
CA HIS A 44 14.59 13.29 -8.36
C HIS A 44 14.34 11.82 -8.71
N ALA A 45 13.48 11.12 -7.97
CA ALA A 45 13.12 9.74 -8.25
C ALA A 45 12.25 9.63 -9.51
N ALA A 46 11.30 10.55 -9.70
CA ALA A 46 10.49 10.66 -10.91
C ALA A 46 11.36 10.92 -12.15
N GLU A 47 12.30 11.86 -12.08
CA GLU A 47 13.25 12.13 -13.15
C GLU A 47 14.17 10.93 -13.43
N TYR A 48 14.58 10.19 -12.39
CA TYR A 48 15.33 8.94 -12.54
C TYR A 48 14.51 7.88 -13.31
N VAL A 49 13.26 7.63 -12.91
CA VAL A 49 12.37 6.68 -13.60
C VAL A 49 12.16 7.09 -15.06
N ALA A 50 11.83 8.37 -15.31
CA ALA A 50 11.63 8.90 -16.65
C ALA A 50 12.91 8.74 -17.51
N ALA A 51 14.09 8.99 -16.95
CA ALA A 51 15.36 8.78 -17.63
C ALA A 51 15.60 7.30 -17.96
N LYS A 52 15.30 6.38 -17.04
CA LYS A 52 15.42 4.93 -17.28
C LYS A 52 14.41 4.41 -18.31
N LEU A 53 13.23 4.99 -18.42
CA LEU A 53 12.29 4.70 -19.51
C LEU A 53 12.81 5.25 -20.84
N ALA A 54 13.31 6.49 -20.87
CA ALA A 54 13.85 7.12 -22.07
C ALA A 54 15.10 6.42 -22.63
N GLU A 55 15.98 5.86 -21.78
CA GLU A 55 17.14 5.05 -22.18
C GLU A 55 16.78 3.88 -23.12
N VAL A 56 15.55 3.37 -23.02
CA VAL A 56 15.04 2.25 -23.84
C VAL A 56 13.95 2.69 -24.83
N GLY A 57 13.79 4.00 -25.04
CA GLY A 57 12.85 4.56 -26.03
C GLY A 57 11.39 4.62 -25.57
N VAL A 58 11.10 4.52 -24.28
CA VAL A 58 9.74 4.73 -23.75
C VAL A 58 9.56 6.20 -23.41
N GLU A 59 8.60 6.84 -24.08
CA GLU A 59 8.19 8.19 -23.74
C GLU A 59 7.31 8.19 -22.49
N SER A 60 7.57 9.14 -21.59
CA SER A 60 6.81 9.33 -20.34
C SER A 60 6.49 10.81 -20.14
N VAL A 61 5.38 11.09 -19.48
CA VAL A 61 4.99 12.43 -19.04
C VAL A 61 5.34 12.59 -17.57
N LEU A 62 6.04 13.66 -17.23
CA LEU A 62 6.31 14.06 -15.85
C LEU A 62 5.36 15.19 -15.45
N LEU A 63 4.59 15.00 -14.37
CA LEU A 63 3.55 15.91 -13.91
C LEU A 63 3.78 16.29 -12.45
N GLU A 64 3.88 17.59 -12.19
CA GLU A 64 4.14 18.13 -10.85
C GLU A 64 2.94 18.92 -10.35
N SER A 65 2.36 18.50 -9.23
CA SER A 65 1.16 19.11 -8.64
C SER A 65 1.50 20.20 -7.61
N ALA A 66 2.67 20.09 -6.98
CA ALA A 66 3.27 21.04 -6.05
C ALA A 66 4.81 20.93 -6.13
N PRO A 67 5.58 21.94 -5.66
CA PRO A 67 7.04 21.89 -5.72
C PRO A 67 7.61 20.61 -5.09
N GLY A 68 8.32 19.82 -5.89
CA GLY A 68 8.91 18.54 -5.51
C GLY A 68 7.99 17.33 -5.70
N ARG A 69 6.67 17.52 -5.84
CA ARG A 69 5.66 16.44 -5.92
C ARG A 69 5.40 16.00 -7.34
N ALA A 70 6.34 15.23 -7.88
CA ALA A 70 6.34 14.82 -9.28
C ALA A 70 5.87 13.38 -9.47
N ASN A 71 5.07 13.18 -10.50
CA ASN A 71 4.53 11.90 -10.93
C ASN A 71 5.05 11.57 -12.34
N VAL A 72 5.18 10.29 -12.68
CA VAL A 72 5.55 9.83 -14.02
C VAL A 72 4.49 8.90 -14.57
N VAL A 73 3.99 9.18 -15.77
CA VAL A 73 3.04 8.30 -16.47
C VAL A 73 3.58 7.93 -17.84
N ALA A 74 3.51 6.64 -18.19
CA ALA A 74 3.92 6.13 -19.49
C ALA A 74 2.93 5.07 -20.00
N ARG A 75 2.85 4.88 -21.31
CA ARG A 75 2.00 3.85 -21.91
C ARG A 75 2.82 2.96 -22.85
N ILE A 76 2.73 1.65 -22.63
CA ILE A 76 3.35 0.62 -23.48
C ILE A 76 2.26 -0.01 -24.34
N PRO A 77 2.29 0.19 -25.68
CA PRO A 77 1.24 -0.32 -26.57
C PRO A 77 1.24 -1.85 -26.69
N GLY A 78 0.09 -2.47 -26.41
CA GLY A 78 -0.13 -3.90 -26.56
C GLY A 78 -0.46 -4.33 -27.99
N THR A 79 -0.48 -5.65 -28.22
CA THR A 79 -0.84 -6.21 -29.53
C THR A 79 -2.35 -6.23 -29.79
N GLU A 80 -3.17 -6.17 -28.74
CA GLU A 80 -4.63 -6.22 -28.77
C GLU A 80 -5.26 -5.14 -27.86
N PRO A 81 -5.26 -3.86 -28.27
CA PRO A 81 -5.74 -2.74 -27.43
C PRO A 81 -7.22 -2.83 -27.03
N SER A 82 -8.03 -3.63 -27.74
CA SER A 82 -9.45 -3.83 -27.43
C SER A 82 -9.70 -4.60 -26.13
N ARG A 83 -8.68 -5.21 -25.52
CA ARG A 83 -8.81 -5.94 -24.24
C ARG A 83 -8.90 -5.03 -23.01
N GLY A 84 -8.85 -3.71 -23.18
CA GLY A 84 -8.71 -2.75 -22.09
C GLY A 84 -7.26 -2.71 -21.60
N ALA A 85 -6.80 -1.54 -21.13
CA ALA A 85 -5.46 -1.37 -20.61
C ALA A 85 -5.37 -1.81 -19.14
N LEU A 86 -4.19 -2.27 -18.73
CA LEU A 86 -3.83 -2.49 -17.33
C LEU A 86 -3.05 -1.29 -16.81
N LEU A 87 -3.53 -0.69 -15.72
CA LEU A 87 -2.72 0.21 -14.93
C LEU A 87 -1.79 -0.59 -14.02
N VAL A 88 -0.50 -0.26 -14.05
CA VAL A 88 0.51 -0.75 -13.11
C VAL A 88 1.03 0.47 -12.38
N HIS A 89 0.72 0.60 -11.09
CA HIS A 89 1.06 1.79 -10.33
C HIS A 89 1.85 1.49 -9.06
N GLY A 90 2.73 2.41 -8.70
CA GLY A 90 3.46 2.44 -7.44
C GLY A 90 3.84 3.86 -7.06
N HIS A 91 4.15 4.09 -5.79
CA HIS A 91 4.51 5.39 -5.25
C HIS A 91 6.01 5.48 -4.98
N LEU A 92 6.56 6.69 -5.18
CA LEU A 92 7.99 6.96 -5.07
C LEU A 92 8.39 7.52 -3.71
N ASP A 93 7.45 8.06 -2.95
CA ASP A 93 7.71 8.57 -1.62
C ASP A 93 7.88 7.47 -0.58
N VAL A 94 8.36 7.87 0.60
CA VAL A 94 8.57 6.94 1.71
C VAL A 94 8.32 7.67 3.02
N VAL A 95 7.87 6.96 4.06
CA VAL A 95 7.80 7.54 5.41
C VAL A 95 9.18 7.96 5.96
N PRO A 96 9.24 8.87 6.96
CA PRO A 96 10.49 9.26 7.60
C PRO A 96 11.24 8.08 8.23
N ALA A 97 12.56 8.22 8.29
CA ALA A 97 13.46 7.28 8.95
C ALA A 97 14.55 8.03 9.72
N ASP A 98 14.75 7.70 10.99
CA ASP A 98 15.85 8.23 11.79
C ASP A 98 17.09 7.36 11.60
N ALA A 99 18.15 7.91 11.00
CA ALA A 99 19.38 7.17 10.73
C ALA A 99 20.07 6.64 12.00
N ASP A 100 19.86 7.27 13.16
CA ASP A 100 20.47 6.84 14.43
C ASP A 100 19.80 5.57 15.00
N GLU A 101 18.58 5.25 14.55
CA GLU A 101 17.85 4.04 14.96
C GLU A 101 18.15 2.84 14.06
N TRP A 102 18.81 3.04 12.91
CA TRP A 102 19.00 2.00 11.90
C TRP A 102 20.37 1.33 11.97
N SER A 103 20.40 0.04 11.66
CA SER A 103 21.62 -0.76 11.56
C SER A 103 22.49 -0.40 10.35
N VAL A 104 21.90 0.24 9.33
CA VAL A 104 22.56 0.84 8.16
C VAL A 104 21.82 2.12 7.81
N HIS A 105 22.49 3.10 7.19
CA HIS A 105 21.81 4.34 6.83
C HIS A 105 20.57 4.05 5.96
N PRO A 106 19.37 4.60 6.26
CA PRO A 106 18.11 4.24 5.61
C PRO A 106 18.11 4.48 4.10
N PHE A 107 18.90 5.44 3.61
CA PHE A 107 19.06 5.75 2.18
C PHE A 107 20.37 5.23 1.58
N SER A 108 20.96 4.16 2.13
CA SER A 108 22.23 3.60 1.65
C SER A 108 22.08 2.67 0.43
N GLY A 109 20.97 1.93 0.35
CA GLY A 109 20.82 0.82 -0.59
C GLY A 109 21.86 -0.28 -0.35
N GLU A 110 22.22 -0.54 0.91
CA GLU A 110 23.26 -1.51 1.26
C GLU A 110 22.83 -2.94 0.92
N LEU A 111 23.72 -3.71 0.26
CA LEU A 111 23.51 -5.15 0.07
C LEU A 111 24.22 -5.88 1.21
N ARG A 112 23.44 -6.52 2.09
CA ARG A 112 23.96 -7.21 3.27
C ARG A 112 23.08 -8.42 3.61
N ASP A 113 23.72 -9.55 3.87
CA ASP A 113 23.08 -10.81 4.29
C ASP A 113 22.01 -11.35 3.33
N GLY A 114 22.16 -11.10 2.02
CA GLY A 114 21.18 -11.53 1.01
C GLY A 114 19.97 -10.60 0.86
N TYR A 115 19.99 -9.44 1.53
CA TYR A 115 18.97 -8.41 1.45
C TYR A 115 19.53 -7.12 0.87
N LEU A 116 18.64 -6.35 0.23
CA LEU A 116 18.85 -4.95 -0.07
C LEU A 116 18.17 -4.12 1.01
N TRP A 117 18.94 -3.33 1.74
CA TRP A 117 18.50 -2.55 2.89
C TRP A 117 18.23 -1.11 2.51
N GLY A 118 17.12 -0.57 2.99
CA GLY A 118 16.79 0.84 2.87
C GLY A 118 15.31 1.11 3.10
N ARG A 119 15.00 2.35 3.46
CA ARG A 119 13.62 2.84 3.55
C ARG A 119 12.99 2.85 2.16
N GLY A 120 11.83 2.21 2.04
CA GLY A 120 11.12 1.96 0.79
C GLY A 120 11.54 0.71 0.05
N ALA A 121 12.36 -0.16 0.66
CA ALA A 121 12.76 -1.44 0.09
C ALA A 121 11.58 -2.39 -0.12
N ILE A 122 10.48 -2.26 0.64
CA ILE A 122 9.26 -3.06 0.47
C ILE A 122 8.00 -2.20 0.34
N ASP A 123 8.13 -0.89 0.58
CA ASP A 123 7.05 0.09 0.48
C ASP A 123 7.50 1.41 -0.17
N MET A 124 7.57 1.48 -1.50
CA MET A 124 7.36 0.35 -2.43
C MET A 124 8.31 0.35 -3.64
N LYS A 125 9.52 0.90 -3.45
CA LYS A 125 10.53 1.07 -4.52
C LYS A 125 11.06 -0.25 -5.07
N ASP A 126 10.86 -1.38 -4.38
CA ASP A 126 11.08 -2.70 -4.96
C ASP A 126 10.14 -2.97 -6.13
N PHE A 127 8.82 -2.76 -5.94
CA PHE A 127 7.85 -2.96 -6.99
C PHE A 127 8.12 -2.06 -8.19
N ASP A 128 8.42 -0.79 -7.95
CA ASP A 128 8.79 0.16 -8.99
C ASP A 128 10.01 -0.31 -9.78
N ALA A 129 11.06 -0.76 -9.08
CA ALA A 129 12.25 -1.29 -9.72
C ALA A 129 11.96 -2.57 -10.53
N MET A 130 11.10 -3.45 -10.02
CA MET A 130 10.70 -4.67 -10.70
C MET A 130 9.97 -4.37 -12.01
N VAL A 131 8.97 -3.48 -11.97
CA VAL A 131 8.21 -3.05 -13.15
C VAL A 131 9.13 -2.35 -14.17
N LEU A 132 9.99 -1.45 -13.70
CA LEU A 132 10.95 -0.75 -14.54
C LEU A 132 11.92 -1.72 -15.24
N ALA A 133 12.44 -2.72 -14.52
CA ALA A 133 13.32 -3.75 -15.08
C ALA A 133 12.64 -4.57 -16.19
N VAL A 134 11.38 -4.99 -15.97
CA VAL A 134 10.60 -5.76 -16.95
C VAL A 134 10.35 -4.95 -18.22
N VAL A 135 9.87 -3.71 -18.09
CA VAL A 135 9.56 -2.84 -19.24
C VAL A 135 10.83 -2.52 -20.04
N ARG A 136 11.95 -2.24 -19.36
CA ARG A 136 13.25 -2.02 -20.02
C ARG A 136 13.71 -3.24 -20.79
N HIS A 137 13.60 -4.42 -20.22
CA HIS A 137 13.93 -5.66 -20.91
C HIS A 137 13.07 -5.88 -22.15
N TRP A 138 11.76 -5.63 -22.07
CA TRP A 138 10.85 -5.78 -23.21
C TRP A 138 11.22 -4.89 -24.38
N GLN A 139 11.50 -3.62 -24.11
CA GLN A 139 11.86 -2.66 -25.15
C GLN A 139 13.15 -3.04 -25.87
N ARG A 140 14.16 -3.54 -25.14
CA ARG A 140 15.42 -4.00 -25.74
C ARG A 140 15.28 -5.28 -26.55
N THR A 141 14.33 -6.14 -26.20
CA THR A 141 14.14 -7.46 -26.82
C THR A 141 12.97 -7.52 -27.80
N GLY A 142 12.24 -6.42 -27.98
CA GLY A 142 11.08 -6.34 -28.87
C GLY A 142 9.85 -7.08 -28.37
N VAL A 143 9.76 -7.38 -27.08
CA VAL A 143 8.57 -8.00 -26.48
C VAL A 143 7.46 -6.97 -26.41
N ARG A 144 6.25 -7.38 -26.79
CA ARG A 144 5.04 -6.56 -26.67
C ARG A 144 3.99 -7.31 -25.84
N PRO A 145 3.37 -6.67 -24.85
CA PRO A 145 2.31 -7.29 -24.05
C PRO A 145 1.05 -7.49 -24.89
N THR A 146 0.16 -8.39 -24.46
CA THR A 146 -1.12 -8.59 -25.17
C THR A 146 -2.00 -7.35 -25.13
N ARG A 147 -2.12 -6.69 -23.98
CA ARG A 147 -2.88 -5.44 -23.80
C ARG A 147 -1.98 -4.26 -23.47
N ASP A 148 -2.50 -3.06 -23.63
CA ASP A 148 -1.79 -1.84 -23.24
C ASP A 148 -1.45 -1.88 -21.75
N ILE A 149 -0.22 -1.51 -21.40
CA ILE A 149 0.19 -1.31 -20.01
C ILE A 149 0.40 0.19 -19.79
N VAL A 150 -0.34 0.76 -18.84
CA VAL A 150 -0.15 2.13 -18.38
C VAL A 150 0.63 2.07 -17.07
N LEU A 151 1.79 2.71 -17.04
CA LEU A 151 2.63 2.84 -15.86
C LEU A 151 2.31 4.16 -15.17
N ALA A 152 2.16 4.15 -13.85
CA ALA A 152 2.08 5.37 -13.05
C ALA A 152 2.99 5.24 -11.83
N TYR A 153 4.01 6.09 -11.75
CA TYR A 153 4.86 6.26 -10.58
C TYR A 153 4.41 7.55 -9.90
N THR A 154 3.78 7.43 -8.74
CA THR A 154 3.06 8.51 -8.07
C THR A 154 3.88 9.14 -6.95
N ALA A 155 3.48 10.34 -6.55
CA ALA A 155 3.95 10.98 -5.35
C ALA A 155 2.89 10.91 -4.24
N ASP A 156 3.31 11.12 -3.01
CA ASP A 156 2.47 11.52 -1.88
C ASP A 156 1.53 10.45 -1.33
N GLU A 157 1.72 9.16 -1.64
CA GLU A 157 0.85 8.08 -1.13
C GLU A 157 0.85 8.06 0.40
N GLU A 158 2.06 8.15 0.98
CA GLU A 158 2.32 8.07 2.43
C GLU A 158 1.70 9.24 3.23
N ALA A 159 1.15 10.25 2.52
CA ALA A 159 0.44 11.38 3.07
C ALA A 159 -0.95 11.61 2.46
N GLY A 160 -1.55 10.57 1.88
CA GLY A 160 -2.95 10.57 1.44
C GLY A 160 -3.19 10.87 -0.03
N SER A 161 -2.14 10.83 -0.86
CA SER A 161 -2.16 10.80 -2.32
C SER A 161 -2.74 12.04 -3.02
N GLU A 162 -2.92 13.15 -2.31
CA GLU A 162 -3.53 14.37 -2.86
C GLU A 162 -2.66 14.93 -4.00
N TYR A 163 -1.35 14.95 -3.81
CA TYR A 163 -0.40 15.45 -4.82
C TYR A 163 -0.05 14.43 -5.91
N GLY A 164 -0.37 13.14 -5.72
CA GLY A 164 -0.12 12.10 -6.71
C GLY A 164 -1.39 11.49 -7.29
N ALA A 165 -1.78 10.30 -6.83
CA ALA A 165 -2.82 9.54 -7.51
C ALA A 165 -4.18 10.28 -7.59
N HIS A 166 -4.58 11.03 -6.55
CA HIS A 166 -5.80 11.85 -6.63
C HIS A 166 -5.66 13.00 -7.63
N PHE A 167 -4.53 13.72 -7.62
CA PHE A 167 -4.24 14.72 -8.64
C PHE A 167 -4.30 14.14 -10.06
N LEU A 168 -3.69 12.98 -10.29
CA LEU A 168 -3.71 12.30 -11.59
C LEU A 168 -5.14 11.88 -11.97
N ALA A 169 -5.89 11.23 -11.07
CA ALA A 169 -7.25 10.79 -11.34
C ALA A 169 -8.22 11.96 -11.57
N HIS A 170 -8.04 13.10 -10.91
CA HIS A 170 -8.96 14.24 -11.03
C HIS A 170 -8.60 15.21 -12.15
N ARG A 171 -7.30 15.40 -12.43
CA ARG A 171 -6.80 16.44 -13.35
C ARG A 171 -6.22 15.90 -14.65
N HIS A 172 -5.83 14.63 -14.67
CA HIS A 172 -5.15 13.97 -15.79
C HIS A 172 -5.78 12.61 -16.14
N ARG A 173 -7.10 12.49 -15.93
CA ARG A 173 -7.85 11.25 -16.16
C ARG A 173 -7.65 10.67 -17.56
N GLU A 174 -7.41 11.52 -18.55
CA GLU A 174 -7.19 11.15 -19.96
C GLU A 174 -5.97 10.22 -20.16
N LEU A 175 -5.00 10.26 -19.25
CA LEU A 175 -3.83 9.37 -19.31
C LEU A 175 -4.20 7.91 -19.03
N PHE A 176 -5.30 7.71 -18.30
CA PHE A 176 -5.82 6.41 -17.89
C PHE A 176 -6.99 5.94 -18.77
N ASP A 177 -7.29 6.66 -19.86
CA ASP A 177 -8.37 6.25 -20.77
C ASP A 177 -8.15 4.81 -21.27
N GLY A 178 -9.23 4.04 -21.20
CA GLY A 178 -9.24 2.62 -21.56
C GLY A 178 -8.67 1.67 -20.50
N CYS A 179 -8.15 2.17 -19.37
CA CYS A 179 -7.79 1.29 -18.24
C CYS A 179 -9.05 0.68 -17.63
N THR A 180 -9.09 -0.63 -17.53
CA THR A 180 -10.22 -1.36 -16.94
C THR A 180 -9.86 -1.98 -15.60
N GLU A 181 -8.58 -2.33 -15.43
CA GLU A 181 -8.06 -2.97 -14.24
C GLU A 181 -6.71 -2.36 -13.85
N ALA A 182 -6.32 -2.52 -12.59
CA ALA A 182 -5.04 -2.09 -12.06
C ALA A 182 -4.39 -3.14 -11.16
N ILE A 183 -3.06 -3.18 -11.16
CA ILE A 183 -2.27 -3.75 -10.07
C ILE A 183 -1.40 -2.66 -9.43
N GLY A 184 -1.21 -2.76 -8.13
CA GLY A 184 -0.33 -1.87 -7.38
C GLY A 184 0.20 -2.50 -6.09
N GLU A 185 0.44 -1.65 -5.11
CA GLU A 185 1.12 -1.98 -3.87
C GLU A 185 0.41 -3.02 -2.99
N VAL A 186 1.17 -3.52 -2.01
CA VAL A 186 0.71 -4.39 -0.91
C VAL A 186 -0.16 -5.57 -1.35
N GLY A 187 0.50 -6.58 -1.89
CA GLY A 187 -0.10 -7.87 -2.23
C GLY A 187 0.86 -8.68 -3.09
N GLY A 188 0.50 -9.89 -3.50
CA GLY A 188 1.35 -10.79 -4.26
C GLY A 188 2.55 -11.37 -3.49
N PHE A 189 2.78 -11.00 -2.23
CA PHE A 189 3.87 -11.57 -1.44
C PHE A 189 3.48 -12.89 -0.77
N SER A 190 4.49 -13.75 -0.53
CA SER A 190 4.27 -15.09 -0.04
C SER A 190 4.23 -15.18 1.49
N TYR A 191 3.35 -16.01 2.04
CA TYR A 191 3.42 -16.51 3.40
C TYR A 191 3.72 -18.01 3.38
N THR A 192 4.79 -18.45 4.03
CA THR A 192 5.17 -19.87 4.06
C THR A 192 4.28 -20.65 5.04
N VAL A 193 3.61 -21.69 4.53
CA VAL A 193 2.78 -22.59 5.34
C VAL A 193 3.62 -23.76 5.85
N ASP A 194 4.36 -24.39 4.94
CA ASP A 194 5.31 -25.47 5.19
C ASP A 194 6.34 -25.55 4.06
N ASP A 195 7.20 -26.58 4.10
CA ASP A 195 8.29 -26.79 3.13
C ASP A 195 7.84 -26.86 1.65
N SER A 196 6.57 -27.18 1.40
CA SER A 196 6.01 -27.44 0.07
C SER A 196 4.92 -26.46 -0.37
N ARG A 197 4.39 -25.64 0.56
CA ARG A 197 3.22 -24.78 0.31
C ARG A 197 3.45 -23.36 0.79
N ARG A 198 3.06 -22.40 -0.05
CA ARG A 198 3.04 -20.97 0.27
C ARG A 198 1.74 -20.34 -0.17
N LEU A 199 1.13 -19.56 0.72
CA LEU A 199 0.04 -18.67 0.32
C LEU A 199 0.66 -17.45 -0.38
N TYR A 200 0.01 -16.93 -1.40
CA TYR A 200 0.37 -15.65 -2.01
C TYR A 200 -0.83 -14.72 -1.91
N LEU A 201 -0.68 -13.64 -1.16
CA LEU A 201 -1.79 -12.78 -0.73
C LEU A 201 -2.11 -11.73 -1.79
N ILE A 202 -3.09 -11.96 -2.65
CA ILE A 202 -3.49 -10.97 -3.67
C ILE A 202 -4.53 -10.04 -3.04
N GLU A 203 -4.23 -8.75 -2.91
CA GLU A 203 -5.18 -7.82 -2.29
C GLU A 203 -6.39 -7.62 -3.19
N THR A 204 -7.57 -7.91 -2.66
CA THR A 204 -8.87 -7.62 -3.28
C THR A 204 -9.69 -6.64 -2.46
N ALA A 205 -9.25 -6.29 -1.26
CA ALA A 205 -9.93 -5.34 -0.41
C ALA A 205 -8.97 -4.56 0.49
N GLN A 206 -9.40 -3.38 0.91
CA GLN A 206 -8.66 -2.55 1.85
C GLN A 206 -9.60 -1.69 2.69
N LYS A 207 -9.19 -1.38 3.91
CA LYS A 207 -9.99 -0.52 4.80
C LYS A 207 -10.04 0.92 4.31
N GLY A 208 -11.11 1.62 4.68
CA GLY A 208 -11.22 3.06 4.54
C GLY A 208 -10.34 3.77 5.54
N ILE A 209 -10.07 5.05 5.25
CA ILE A 209 -9.34 5.96 6.13
C ILE A 209 -10.32 7.03 6.57
N ASP A 210 -10.57 7.13 7.87
CA ASP A 210 -11.42 8.14 8.49
C ASP A 210 -10.61 8.78 9.64
N TRP A 211 -9.73 9.72 9.34
CA TRP A 211 -9.00 10.45 10.38
C TRP A 211 -9.85 11.58 10.92
N LEU A 212 -10.15 11.52 12.22
CA LEU A 212 -11.08 12.43 12.87
C LEU A 212 -10.37 13.34 13.87
N ARG A 213 -10.82 14.58 13.94
CA ARG A 213 -10.50 15.49 15.05
C ARG A 213 -11.76 15.75 15.87
N LEU A 214 -11.69 15.36 17.13
CA LEU A 214 -12.72 15.63 18.13
C LEU A 214 -12.44 16.97 18.79
N HIS A 215 -13.49 17.78 18.96
CA HIS A 215 -13.40 19.08 19.62
C HIS A 215 -14.40 19.16 20.77
N ALA A 216 -13.89 19.40 21.98
CA ALA A 216 -14.69 19.75 23.13
C ALA A 216 -14.57 21.25 23.42
N LYS A 217 -15.67 21.85 23.86
CA LYS A 217 -15.72 23.20 24.41
C LYS A 217 -16.23 23.13 25.85
N GLY A 218 -15.82 24.11 26.63
CA GLY A 218 -16.30 24.29 28.00
C GLY A 218 -15.96 25.69 28.49
N ARG A 219 -16.31 25.99 29.74
CA ARG A 219 -16.10 27.30 30.34
C ARG A 219 -14.70 27.42 30.94
N PRO A 220 -13.88 28.42 30.55
CA PRO A 220 -12.61 28.67 31.23
C PRO A 220 -12.83 29.03 32.71
N GLY A 221 -11.89 28.64 33.58
CA GLY A 221 -12.03 28.88 35.02
C GLY A 221 -10.73 28.73 35.80
N HIS A 222 -10.75 29.16 37.06
CA HIS A 222 -9.65 28.91 38.00
C HIS A 222 -9.79 27.50 38.60
N GLY A 223 -8.73 26.71 38.62
CA GLY A 223 -8.76 25.29 39.01
C GLY A 223 -9.19 25.01 40.45
N SER A 224 -9.18 26.02 41.33
CA SER A 224 -9.64 25.90 42.72
C SER A 224 -11.15 26.13 42.91
N MET A 225 -11.87 26.56 41.88
CA MET A 225 -13.29 26.90 41.96
C MET A 225 -14.16 25.70 41.59
N VAL A 226 -15.38 25.63 42.13
CA VAL A 226 -16.38 24.64 41.70
C VAL A 226 -16.68 24.84 40.22
N HIS A 227 -16.64 23.76 39.46
CA HIS A 227 -16.75 23.78 38.00
C HIS A 227 -17.38 22.49 37.49
N ASP A 228 -18.31 22.62 36.55
CA ASP A 228 -19.17 21.55 36.03
C ASP A 228 -19.14 21.44 34.49
N ASP A 229 -18.35 22.27 33.81
CA ASP A 229 -18.36 22.43 32.34
C ASP A 229 -16.92 22.41 31.79
N ASN A 230 -16.25 21.27 31.96
CA ASN A 230 -14.82 21.11 31.69
C ASN A 230 -14.55 20.38 30.37
N ALA A 231 -13.99 21.10 29.39
CA ALA A 231 -13.66 20.56 28.08
C ALA A 231 -12.68 19.37 28.13
N VAL A 232 -11.75 19.35 29.08
CA VAL A 232 -10.79 18.25 29.26
C VAL A 232 -11.52 16.99 29.70
N THR A 233 -12.38 17.10 30.71
CA THR A 233 -13.15 15.97 31.23
C THR A 233 -14.05 15.38 30.16
N ALA A 234 -14.85 16.22 29.49
CA ALA A 234 -15.77 15.78 28.44
C ALA A 234 -15.03 15.07 27.28
N LEU A 235 -13.91 15.63 26.82
CA LEU A 235 -13.11 15.00 25.77
C LEU A 235 -12.45 13.70 26.23
N ALA A 236 -11.86 13.69 27.43
CA ALA A 236 -11.17 12.51 27.96
C ALA A 236 -12.13 11.32 28.11
N GLU A 237 -13.37 11.57 28.53
CA GLU A 237 -14.41 10.54 28.59
C GLU A 237 -14.79 10.02 27.20
N ALA A 238 -14.98 10.90 26.21
CA ALA A 238 -15.29 10.50 24.83
C ALA A 238 -14.15 9.66 24.22
N VAL A 239 -12.90 10.11 24.40
CA VAL A 239 -11.70 9.39 23.96
C VAL A 239 -11.58 8.03 24.65
N ALA A 240 -11.84 7.96 25.96
CA ALA A 240 -11.81 6.69 26.69
C ALA A 240 -12.92 5.74 26.26
N ARG A 241 -14.13 6.24 25.94
CA ARG A 241 -15.22 5.44 25.38
C ARG A 241 -14.84 4.86 24.03
N ILE A 242 -14.26 5.66 23.12
CA ILE A 242 -13.76 5.18 21.82
C ILE A 242 -12.65 4.14 22.01
N GLY A 243 -11.59 4.47 22.73
CA GLY A 243 -10.40 3.60 22.86
C GLY A 243 -10.65 2.29 23.61
N ARG A 244 -11.80 2.16 24.30
CA ARG A 244 -12.23 0.92 24.96
C ARG A 244 -13.35 0.19 24.21
N HIS A 245 -13.88 0.79 23.14
CA HIS A 245 -14.97 0.19 22.39
C HIS A 245 -14.46 -0.98 21.54
N ARG A 246 -15.15 -2.12 21.62
CA ARG A 246 -14.91 -3.28 20.76
C ARG A 246 -15.99 -3.32 19.68
N PHE A 247 -15.67 -2.81 18.50
CA PHE A 247 -16.57 -2.87 17.33
C PHE A 247 -16.92 -4.31 16.99
N PRO A 248 -18.13 -4.63 16.48
CA PRO A 248 -18.55 -5.99 16.15
C PRO A 248 -17.71 -6.64 15.06
N VAL A 249 -17.71 -7.98 15.00
CA VAL A 249 -17.06 -8.71 13.90
C VAL A 249 -17.92 -8.56 12.67
N VAL A 250 -17.28 -8.31 11.54
CA VAL A 250 -17.90 -8.35 10.23
C VAL A 250 -16.96 -9.12 9.31
N VAL A 251 -17.49 -10.18 8.70
CA VAL A 251 -16.77 -10.98 7.69
C VAL A 251 -17.19 -10.45 6.33
N THR A 252 -16.28 -9.75 5.65
CA THR A 252 -16.51 -9.30 4.27
C THR A 252 -16.35 -10.46 3.29
N ASP A 253 -16.73 -10.25 2.04
CA ASP A 253 -16.65 -11.28 1.00
C ASP A 253 -15.19 -11.73 0.78
N THR A 254 -14.24 -10.80 0.78
CA THR A 254 -12.80 -11.09 0.70
C THR A 254 -12.31 -11.93 1.88
N VAL A 255 -12.68 -11.57 3.11
CA VAL A 255 -12.28 -12.33 4.30
C VAL A 255 -12.88 -13.73 4.29
N ARG A 256 -14.14 -13.86 3.87
CA ARG A 256 -14.80 -15.18 3.72
C ARG A 256 -14.04 -16.06 2.74
N ALA A 257 -13.76 -15.55 1.54
CA ALA A 257 -13.01 -16.29 0.52
C ALA A 257 -11.59 -16.66 1.00
N PHE A 258 -10.91 -15.77 1.72
CA PHE A 258 -9.62 -16.09 2.33
C PHE A 258 -9.72 -17.26 3.33
N LEU A 259 -10.71 -17.23 4.22
CA LEU A 259 -10.90 -18.29 5.22
C LEU A 259 -11.22 -19.63 4.56
N GLU A 260 -12.02 -19.63 3.49
CA GLU A 260 -12.34 -20.84 2.71
C GLU A 260 -11.09 -21.45 2.08
N GLU A 261 -10.27 -20.64 1.39
CA GLU A 261 -9.01 -21.10 0.77
C GLU A 261 -8.01 -21.62 1.82
N VAL A 262 -7.85 -20.90 2.93
CA VAL A 262 -6.91 -21.30 3.99
C VAL A 262 -7.40 -22.55 4.72
N SER A 263 -8.71 -22.70 4.92
CA SER A 263 -9.35 -23.92 5.45
C SER A 263 -8.99 -25.13 4.59
N GLU A 264 -9.09 -25.01 3.27
CA GLU A 264 -8.70 -26.08 2.33
C GLU A 264 -7.20 -26.38 2.40
N VAL A 265 -6.34 -25.36 2.35
CA VAL A 265 -4.88 -25.53 2.37
C VAL A 265 -4.41 -26.18 3.68
N LEU A 266 -4.94 -25.75 4.82
CA LEU A 266 -4.54 -26.27 6.13
C LEU A 266 -5.26 -27.58 6.49
N GLY A 267 -6.35 -27.94 5.80
CA GLY A 267 -7.18 -29.09 6.13
C GLY A 267 -7.87 -28.93 7.49
N ILE A 268 -8.20 -27.69 7.89
CA ILE A 268 -8.85 -27.39 9.17
C ILE A 268 -10.25 -26.83 8.90
N GLU A 269 -11.24 -27.27 9.67
CA GLU A 269 -12.60 -26.72 9.56
C GLU A 269 -12.65 -25.35 10.27
N LEU A 270 -12.77 -24.30 9.47
CA LEU A 270 -13.02 -22.93 9.90
C LEU A 270 -14.51 -22.64 9.71
N ASP A 271 -15.21 -22.34 10.80
CA ASP A 271 -16.60 -21.90 10.74
C ASP A 271 -16.59 -20.40 10.36
N PRO A 272 -17.01 -20.02 9.14
CA PRO A 272 -17.03 -18.61 8.74
C PRO A 272 -18.10 -17.81 9.49
N ASP A 273 -19.02 -18.48 10.19
CA ASP A 273 -20.04 -17.86 11.03
C ASP A 273 -19.58 -17.69 12.50
N ASP A 274 -18.45 -18.28 12.88
CA ASP A 274 -17.68 -17.96 14.11
C ASP A 274 -16.23 -17.51 13.77
N PRO A 275 -16.08 -16.30 13.18
CA PRO A 275 -14.81 -15.79 12.70
C PRO A 275 -13.76 -15.61 13.80
N GLU A 276 -14.16 -15.33 15.06
CA GLU A 276 -13.19 -15.20 16.15
C GLU A 276 -12.51 -16.54 16.45
N ALA A 277 -13.30 -17.62 16.53
CA ALA A 277 -12.77 -18.96 16.73
C ALA A 277 -11.98 -19.45 15.51
N ALA A 278 -12.44 -19.13 14.30
CA ALA A 278 -11.73 -19.45 13.06
C ALA A 278 -10.33 -18.78 13.04
N ILE A 279 -10.25 -17.48 13.34
CA ILE A 279 -8.99 -16.74 13.38
C ILE A 279 -8.06 -17.28 14.46
N ALA A 280 -8.58 -17.63 15.63
CA ALA A 280 -7.76 -18.21 16.69
C ALA A 280 -7.08 -19.53 16.28
N LYS A 281 -7.72 -20.32 15.40
CA LYS A 281 -7.15 -21.57 14.86
C LYS A 281 -6.06 -21.34 13.81
N LEU A 282 -6.00 -20.15 13.20
CA LEU A 282 -5.02 -19.83 12.15
C LEU A 282 -3.58 -19.63 12.66
N GLY A 283 -3.38 -19.57 13.97
CA GLY A 283 -2.04 -19.38 14.55
C GLY A 283 -1.41 -18.07 14.04
N PRO A 284 -0.16 -18.06 13.58
CA PRO A 284 0.49 -16.84 13.11
C PRO A 284 -0.15 -16.17 11.88
N ILE A 285 -0.93 -16.91 11.07
CA ILE A 285 -1.71 -16.34 9.94
C ILE A 285 -2.75 -15.34 10.45
N SER A 286 -3.23 -15.48 11.70
CA SER A 286 -4.16 -14.53 12.31
C SER A 286 -3.63 -13.09 12.34
N ASN A 287 -2.31 -12.89 12.39
CA ASN A 287 -1.71 -11.56 12.35
C ASN A 287 -1.95 -10.85 11.00
N ILE A 288 -2.20 -11.60 9.93
CA ILE A 288 -2.46 -11.07 8.58
C ILE A 288 -3.90 -10.51 8.50
N ILE A 289 -4.88 -11.18 9.10
CA ILE A 289 -6.31 -10.82 8.97
C ILE A 289 -6.95 -10.28 10.26
N GLY A 290 -6.25 -10.25 11.40
CA GLY A 290 -6.83 -9.87 12.68
C GLY A 290 -7.44 -8.46 12.70
N ALA A 291 -6.83 -7.53 11.97
CA ALA A 291 -7.28 -6.14 11.85
C ALA A 291 -8.36 -5.92 10.76
N THR A 292 -8.72 -6.95 10.00
CA THR A 292 -9.58 -6.86 8.80
C THR A 292 -11.00 -7.37 9.04
N ILE A 293 -11.28 -7.86 10.26
CA ILE A 293 -12.60 -8.38 10.63
C ILE A 293 -13.42 -7.43 11.52
N ARG A 294 -12.90 -6.23 11.80
CA ARG A 294 -13.59 -5.21 12.58
C ARG A 294 -13.25 -3.81 12.07
N ASN A 295 -14.20 -2.88 12.19
CA ASN A 295 -13.84 -1.47 12.20
C ASN A 295 -12.90 -1.20 13.38
N THR A 296 -12.02 -0.22 13.24
CA THR A 296 -11.10 0.19 14.30
C THR A 296 -11.17 1.69 14.52
N ALA A 297 -11.00 2.15 15.75
CA ALA A 297 -10.91 3.57 16.09
C ALA A 297 -9.91 3.73 17.25
N ASN A 298 -8.74 4.29 16.95
CA ASN A 298 -7.64 4.40 17.90
C ASN A 298 -7.34 5.87 18.19
N PRO A 299 -7.36 6.32 19.47
CA PRO A 299 -6.89 7.66 19.81
C PRO A 299 -5.37 7.78 19.60
N THR A 300 -4.93 8.79 18.85
CA THR A 300 -3.51 8.96 18.48
C THR A 300 -2.90 10.27 18.99
N ARG A 301 -3.70 11.31 19.24
CA ARG A 301 -3.24 12.59 19.81
C ARG A 301 -4.26 13.17 20.78
N LEU A 302 -3.78 13.85 21.82
CA LEU A 302 -4.61 14.58 22.78
C LEU A 302 -3.95 15.92 23.13
N ALA A 303 -4.71 17.02 23.10
CA ALA A 303 -4.21 18.36 23.38
C ALA A 303 -5.22 19.20 24.18
N ALA A 304 -4.82 19.71 25.34
CA ALA A 304 -5.59 20.65 26.15
C ALA A 304 -4.73 21.34 27.22
N GLY A 305 -5.16 22.53 27.67
CA GLY A 305 -4.53 23.25 28.78
C GLY A 305 -3.28 24.05 28.39
N TYR A 306 -2.92 25.03 29.22
CA TYR A 306 -1.70 25.83 29.05
C TYR A 306 -1.09 26.31 30.39
N LYS A 307 -1.75 26.06 31.52
CA LYS A 307 -1.30 26.43 32.87
C LYS A 307 -2.02 25.57 33.91
N ASP A 308 -1.30 25.13 34.95
CA ASP A 308 -1.78 24.13 35.92
C ASP A 308 -3.05 24.52 36.67
N ASN A 309 -3.20 25.80 37.03
CA ASN A 309 -4.34 26.30 37.80
C ASN A 309 -5.43 26.92 36.93
N VAL A 310 -5.44 26.65 35.62
CA VAL A 310 -6.43 27.17 34.68
C VAL A 310 -7.16 26.03 33.99
N ILE A 311 -8.49 26.02 34.13
CA ILE A 311 -9.37 25.15 33.37
C ILE A 311 -9.47 25.71 31.94
N PRO A 312 -9.05 24.97 30.90
CA PRO A 312 -9.13 25.46 29.53
C PRO A 312 -10.55 25.40 29.00
N GLY A 313 -10.92 26.36 28.14
CA GLY A 313 -12.24 26.35 27.48
C GLY A 313 -12.34 25.42 26.28
N ARG A 314 -11.25 24.75 25.89
CA ARG A 314 -11.19 23.88 24.71
C ARG A 314 -10.23 22.72 24.93
N ALA A 315 -10.54 21.59 24.30
CA ALA A 315 -9.69 20.43 24.20
C ALA A 315 -9.90 19.77 22.83
N SER A 316 -8.88 19.12 22.28
CA SER A 316 -9.00 18.35 21.03
C SER A 316 -8.25 17.02 21.07
N ALA A 317 -8.77 16.02 20.36
CA ALA A 317 -8.13 14.72 20.19
C ALA A 317 -8.18 14.28 18.71
N THR A 318 -7.19 13.51 18.28
CA THR A 318 -7.19 12.86 16.96
C THR A 318 -7.47 11.38 17.14
N ILE A 319 -8.38 10.84 16.32
CA ILE A 319 -8.74 9.43 16.26
C ILE A 319 -8.44 8.92 14.85
N ASP A 320 -7.65 7.86 14.73
CA ASP A 320 -7.50 7.12 13.48
C ASP A 320 -8.59 6.05 13.43
N CYS A 321 -9.59 6.26 12.58
CA CYS A 321 -10.63 5.29 12.32
C CYS A 321 -10.38 4.60 10.96
N ARG A 322 -10.58 3.28 10.93
CA ARG A 322 -10.52 2.49 9.70
C ARG A 322 -11.82 1.70 9.54
N SER A 323 -12.56 2.00 8.47
CA SER A 323 -13.82 1.32 8.14
C SER A 323 -13.58 0.10 7.25
N LEU A 324 -14.34 -0.97 7.47
CA LEU A 324 -14.42 -2.08 6.52
C LEU A 324 -15.27 -1.69 5.30
N PRO A 325 -15.12 -2.38 4.15
CA PRO A 325 -16.03 -2.27 3.01
C PRO A 325 -17.50 -2.29 3.43
N GLY A 326 -18.27 -1.31 2.93
CA GLY A 326 -19.69 -1.14 3.24
C GLY A 326 -20.03 -0.72 4.68
N GLN A 327 -19.05 -0.43 5.55
CA GLN A 327 -19.28 -0.13 6.97
C GLN A 327 -19.07 1.34 7.37
N SER A 328 -18.69 2.23 6.45
CA SER A 328 -18.33 3.62 6.77
C SER A 328 -19.46 4.40 7.46
N GLU A 329 -20.70 4.27 6.98
CA GLU A 329 -21.85 4.94 7.60
C GLU A 329 -22.20 4.37 8.98
N LEU A 330 -22.05 3.05 9.17
CA LEU A 330 -22.28 2.41 10.48
C LEU A 330 -21.22 2.88 11.49
N LEU A 331 -19.95 2.90 11.08
CA LEU A 331 -18.86 3.39 11.90
C LEU A 331 -19.10 4.85 12.32
N GLU A 332 -19.52 5.71 11.39
CA GLU A 332 -19.84 7.11 11.70
C GLU A 332 -20.95 7.23 12.75
N ARG A 333 -22.04 6.45 12.63
CA ARG A 333 -23.12 6.46 13.63
C ARG A 333 -22.62 5.99 15.00
N GLN A 334 -21.88 4.88 15.05
CA GLN A 334 -21.31 4.34 16.28
C GLN A 334 -20.37 5.35 16.95
N LEU A 335 -19.53 6.05 16.18
CA LEU A 335 -18.64 7.07 16.71
C LEU A 335 -19.41 8.26 17.28
N ARG A 336 -20.48 8.73 16.62
CA ARG A 336 -21.34 9.80 17.14
C ARG A 336 -22.01 9.41 18.46
N GLU A 337 -22.49 8.17 18.57
CA GLU A 337 -23.05 7.62 19.81
C GLU A 337 -21.99 7.54 20.93
N LEU A 338 -20.77 7.11 20.61
CA LEU A 338 -19.69 6.99 21.58
C LEU A 338 -19.19 8.35 22.08
N VAL A 339 -19.09 9.36 21.23
CA VAL A 339 -18.60 10.68 21.67
C VAL A 339 -19.67 11.49 22.39
N GLY A 340 -20.94 11.35 22.00
CA GLY A 340 -22.05 12.12 22.55
C GLY A 340 -22.29 13.46 21.82
N PRO A 341 -23.39 14.15 22.13
CA PRO A 341 -23.86 15.31 21.36
C PRO A 341 -22.98 16.57 21.51
N ASP A 342 -22.21 16.66 22.59
CA ASP A 342 -21.45 17.87 22.95
C ASP A 342 -20.04 17.93 22.34
N ILE A 343 -19.62 16.84 21.68
CA ILE A 343 -18.31 16.73 21.01
C ILE A 343 -18.50 16.90 19.51
N ALA A 344 -17.87 17.93 18.93
CA ALA A 344 -17.87 18.10 17.50
C ALA A 344 -16.83 17.17 16.84
N ILE A 345 -17.22 16.53 15.73
CA ILE A 345 -16.35 15.69 14.91
C ILE A 345 -16.02 16.44 13.62
N GLU A 346 -14.74 16.57 13.32
CA GLU A 346 -14.19 17.07 12.06
C GLU A 346 -13.46 15.92 11.36
N TYR A 347 -13.68 15.75 10.04
CA TYR A 347 -12.88 14.84 9.23
C TYR A 347 -11.62 15.57 8.77
N VAL A 348 -10.45 15.06 9.17
CA VAL A 348 -9.15 15.53 8.70
C VAL A 348 -8.84 14.90 7.34
N GLN A 349 -9.12 13.61 7.20
CA GLN A 349 -8.98 12.86 5.96
C GLN A 349 -10.08 11.82 5.88
N ARG A 350 -10.63 11.63 4.68
CA ARG A 350 -11.62 10.61 4.39
C ARG A 350 -11.36 9.97 3.05
N GLN A 351 -11.10 8.68 3.05
CA GLN A 351 -10.97 7.88 1.84
C GLN A 351 -11.76 6.57 1.98
N PRO A 352 -12.42 6.10 0.91
CA PRO A 352 -13.32 4.96 0.98
C PRO A 352 -12.56 3.65 1.25
N ALA A 353 -13.25 2.69 1.87
CA ALA A 353 -12.85 1.28 1.81
C ALA A 353 -13.12 0.74 0.40
N LEU A 354 -12.27 -0.17 -0.08
CA LEU A 354 -12.44 -0.80 -1.38
C LEU A 354 -12.58 -2.31 -1.21
N GLU A 355 -13.37 -2.92 -2.08
CA GLU A 355 -13.48 -4.37 -2.20
C GLU A 355 -13.85 -4.72 -3.64
N THR A 356 -13.17 -5.74 -4.17
CA THR A 356 -13.46 -6.37 -5.46
C THR A 356 -13.49 -7.89 -5.29
N THR A 357 -14.02 -8.58 -6.28
CA THR A 357 -14.09 -10.04 -6.30
C THR A 357 -12.73 -10.66 -6.63
N PHE A 358 -12.48 -11.90 -6.19
CA PHE A 358 -11.28 -12.65 -6.54
C PHE A 358 -11.54 -13.55 -7.75
N ASP A 359 -11.79 -12.93 -8.90
CA ASP A 359 -12.21 -13.61 -10.13
C ASP A 359 -11.77 -12.89 -11.41
N GLY A 360 -12.03 -13.56 -12.54
CA GLY A 360 -11.75 -13.04 -13.88
C GLY A 360 -10.34 -13.32 -14.37
N ASP A 361 -10.10 -12.94 -15.63
CA ASP A 361 -8.89 -13.27 -16.37
C ASP A 361 -7.62 -12.71 -15.71
N LEU A 362 -7.71 -11.55 -15.06
CA LEU A 362 -6.57 -10.93 -14.40
C LEU A 362 -6.10 -11.75 -13.19
N VAL A 363 -7.02 -12.18 -12.33
CA VAL A 363 -6.72 -13.04 -11.17
C VAL A 363 -6.18 -14.38 -11.64
N ALA A 364 -6.74 -14.95 -12.71
CA ALA A 364 -6.23 -16.19 -13.31
C ALA A 364 -4.79 -16.01 -13.83
N ALA A 365 -4.48 -14.88 -14.48
CA ALA A 365 -3.14 -14.58 -14.97
C ALA A 365 -2.12 -14.38 -13.83
N MET A 366 -2.48 -13.63 -12.77
CA MET A 366 -1.64 -13.48 -11.57
C MET A 366 -1.35 -14.83 -10.94
N SER A 367 -2.40 -15.65 -10.77
CA SER A 367 -2.32 -16.98 -10.17
C SER A 367 -1.45 -17.93 -10.98
N ALA A 368 -1.64 -17.96 -12.31
CA ALA A 368 -0.84 -18.79 -13.20
C ALA A 368 0.63 -18.37 -13.20
N ALA A 369 0.92 -17.07 -13.12
CA ALA A 369 2.29 -16.57 -13.08
C ALA A 369 3.01 -16.98 -11.78
N LEU A 370 2.33 -16.88 -10.63
CA LEU A 370 2.85 -17.35 -9.35
C LEU A 370 3.13 -18.86 -9.35
N VAL A 371 2.18 -19.68 -9.80
CA VAL A 371 2.32 -21.15 -9.83
C VAL A 371 3.45 -21.59 -10.75
N ALA A 372 3.70 -20.86 -11.84
CA ALA A 372 4.78 -21.17 -12.76
C ALA A 372 6.18 -20.93 -12.15
N GLU A 373 6.33 -19.94 -11.26
CA GLU A 373 7.61 -19.61 -10.61
C GLU A 373 7.76 -20.29 -9.23
N ASP A 374 6.65 -20.67 -8.60
CA ASP A 374 6.59 -21.46 -7.36
C ASP A 374 5.47 -22.51 -7.46
N PRO A 375 5.79 -23.78 -7.79
CA PRO A 375 4.78 -24.85 -7.90
C PRO A 375 3.97 -25.10 -6.61
N GLY A 376 4.50 -24.66 -5.45
CA GLY A 376 3.83 -24.72 -4.15
C GLY A 376 2.90 -23.54 -3.88
N ALA A 377 2.80 -22.57 -4.81
CA ALA A 377 1.99 -21.38 -4.64
C ALA A 377 0.49 -21.70 -4.53
N ARG A 378 -0.16 -21.00 -3.60
CA ARG A 378 -1.60 -20.93 -3.41
C ARG A 378 -2.00 -19.45 -3.36
N PRO A 379 -2.34 -18.85 -4.51
CA PRO A 379 -2.86 -17.50 -4.56
C PRO A 379 -4.20 -17.43 -3.81
N VAL A 380 -4.34 -16.48 -2.89
CA VAL A 380 -5.55 -16.32 -2.08
C VAL A 380 -5.92 -14.84 -2.00
N PRO A 381 -7.22 -14.49 -1.91
CA PRO A 381 -7.63 -13.11 -1.75
C PRO A 381 -7.22 -12.58 -0.38
N TYR A 382 -6.87 -11.31 -0.31
CA TYR A 382 -6.37 -10.67 0.89
C TYR A 382 -7.04 -9.31 1.09
N MET A 383 -7.36 -9.02 2.35
CA MET A 383 -7.81 -7.70 2.74
C MET A 383 -6.70 -6.96 3.48
N LEU A 384 -6.27 -5.82 2.95
CA LEU A 384 -5.34 -4.93 3.59
C LEU A 384 -6.01 -4.12 4.71
N SER A 385 -5.33 -4.01 5.85
CA SER A 385 -5.81 -3.18 6.98
C SER A 385 -5.55 -1.67 6.81
N GLY A 386 -4.60 -1.31 5.94
CA GLY A 386 -4.29 0.06 5.51
C GLY A 386 -5.14 0.51 4.32
N GLY A 387 -4.57 1.42 3.54
CA GLY A 387 -5.12 1.94 2.28
C GLY A 387 -4.00 2.24 1.30
N THR A 388 -4.34 2.32 0.01
CA THR A 388 -3.37 2.50 -1.09
C THR A 388 -3.88 3.51 -2.12
N ASP A 389 -3.02 3.85 -3.09
CA ASP A 389 -3.36 4.67 -4.26
C ASP A 389 -4.53 4.13 -5.12
N ALA A 390 -4.89 2.85 -4.96
CA ALA A 390 -6.07 2.25 -5.59
C ALA A 390 -7.37 3.04 -5.30
N LYS A 391 -7.41 3.79 -4.19
CA LYS A 391 -8.57 4.64 -3.83
C LYS A 391 -8.78 5.81 -4.77
N ALA A 392 -7.72 6.30 -5.41
CA ALA A 392 -7.83 7.34 -6.43
C ALA A 392 -8.28 6.72 -7.77
N PHE A 393 -7.63 5.64 -8.19
CA PHE A 393 -7.89 5.02 -9.49
C PHE A 393 -9.23 4.30 -9.57
N SER A 394 -9.74 3.75 -8.46
CA SER A 394 -11.07 3.14 -8.43
C SER A 394 -12.21 4.14 -8.73
N GLN A 395 -12.00 5.44 -8.48
CA GLN A 395 -12.96 6.50 -8.84
C GLN A 395 -13.10 6.69 -10.37
N LEU A 396 -12.13 6.21 -11.14
CA LEU A 396 -12.18 6.16 -12.60
C LEU A 396 -12.95 4.94 -13.13
N GLY A 397 -13.45 4.07 -12.25
CA GLY A 397 -14.08 2.80 -12.61
C GLY A 397 -13.07 1.68 -12.86
N ILE A 398 -11.80 1.87 -12.47
CA ILE A 398 -10.74 0.88 -12.63
C ILE A 398 -10.82 -0.13 -11.48
N ARG A 399 -10.90 -1.41 -11.82
CA ARG A 399 -10.89 -2.50 -10.82
C ARG A 399 -9.46 -2.75 -10.34
N CYS A 400 -9.18 -2.49 -9.07
CA CYS A 400 -7.81 -2.48 -8.53
C CYS A 400 -7.51 -3.72 -7.67
N PHE A 401 -6.26 -4.19 -7.76
CA PHE A 401 -5.70 -5.27 -6.96
C PHE A 401 -4.31 -4.90 -6.42
N GLY A 402 -3.94 -5.39 -5.25
CA GLY A 402 -2.56 -5.33 -4.76
C GLY A 402 -1.79 -6.56 -5.22
N PHE A 403 -0.72 -6.36 -5.98
CA PHE A 403 0.10 -7.43 -6.56
C PHE A 403 1.54 -6.96 -6.83
N ALA A 404 2.32 -6.91 -5.76
CA ALA A 404 3.77 -6.72 -5.76
C ALA A 404 4.47 -8.05 -5.41
N PRO A 405 4.69 -8.95 -6.39
CA PRO A 405 5.02 -10.34 -6.09
C PRO A 405 6.41 -10.50 -5.46
N LEU A 406 6.45 -11.02 -4.24
CA LEU A 406 7.69 -11.34 -3.53
C LEU A 406 7.62 -12.73 -2.92
N ARG A 407 8.66 -13.54 -3.15
CA ARG A 407 8.85 -14.78 -2.38
C ARG A 407 9.69 -14.46 -1.15
N LEU A 408 9.07 -14.56 0.02
CA LEU A 408 9.65 -14.19 1.30
C LEU A 408 10.25 -15.41 2.01
N PRO A 409 11.39 -15.24 2.72
CA PRO A 409 11.88 -16.22 3.67
C PRO A 409 10.84 -16.51 4.77
N ALA A 410 10.76 -17.76 5.23
CA ALA A 410 9.73 -18.20 6.17
C ALA A 410 9.83 -17.55 7.56
N ASP A 411 11.02 -17.13 7.95
CA ASP A 411 11.36 -16.51 9.23
C ASP A 411 11.35 -14.97 9.19
N LEU A 412 11.14 -14.37 8.01
CA LEU A 412 11.08 -12.92 7.87
C LEU A 412 9.74 -12.40 8.40
N ASN A 413 9.78 -11.56 9.44
CA ASN A 413 8.62 -10.82 9.91
C ASN A 413 8.33 -9.62 8.99
N PHE A 414 7.83 -9.91 7.79
CA PHE A 414 7.66 -8.93 6.72
C PHE A 414 6.70 -7.79 7.09
N SER A 415 5.60 -8.08 7.79
CA SER A 415 4.64 -7.07 8.20
C SER A 415 5.22 -6.04 9.17
N ALA A 416 6.22 -6.40 9.97
CA ALA A 416 6.89 -5.48 10.89
C ALA A 416 7.90 -4.54 10.19
N LEU A 417 8.23 -4.79 8.93
CA LEU A 417 9.14 -3.95 8.15
C LEU A 417 8.42 -2.73 7.55
N PHE A 418 7.11 -2.81 7.30
CA PHE A 418 6.30 -1.66 6.87
C PHE A 418 6.39 -0.54 7.90
N HIS A 419 6.90 0.61 7.46
CA HIS A 419 7.23 1.77 8.29
C HIS A 419 8.19 1.47 9.45
N GLY A 420 8.77 0.27 9.49
CA GLY A 420 9.66 -0.22 10.54
C GLY A 420 11.08 0.29 10.39
N ILE A 421 11.89 0.04 11.42
CA ILE A 421 13.35 0.18 11.38
C ILE A 421 13.92 -0.99 10.58
N ASP A 422 15.07 -0.79 9.94
CA ASP A 422 15.82 -1.84 9.25
C ASP A 422 15.03 -2.51 8.10
N GLU A 423 14.16 -1.73 7.45
CA GLU A 423 13.43 -2.15 6.26
C GLU A 423 14.40 -2.66 5.18
N ARG A 424 14.03 -3.79 4.58
CA ARG A 424 14.86 -4.50 3.62
C ARG A 424 14.05 -5.51 2.81
N VAL A 425 14.48 -5.77 1.59
CA VAL A 425 13.88 -6.74 0.67
C VAL A 425 14.87 -7.85 0.34
N PRO A 426 14.45 -9.13 0.34
CA PRO A 426 15.32 -10.22 -0.08
C PRO A 426 15.66 -10.09 -1.56
N VAL A 427 16.95 -10.20 -1.90
CA VAL A 427 17.43 -10.12 -3.30
C VAL A 427 16.78 -11.20 -4.17
N ASP A 428 16.70 -12.42 -3.67
CA ASP A 428 16.01 -13.52 -4.34
C ASP A 428 14.50 -13.25 -4.52
N GLY A 429 13.92 -12.43 -3.64
CA GLY A 429 12.53 -11.97 -3.73
C GLY A 429 12.34 -11.01 -4.90
N LEU A 430 13.22 -10.00 -5.06
CA LEU A 430 13.22 -9.11 -6.22
C LEU A 430 13.36 -9.89 -7.53
N GLN A 431 14.29 -10.84 -7.57
CA GLN A 431 14.51 -11.68 -8.75
C GLN A 431 13.30 -12.58 -9.04
N PHE A 432 12.63 -13.10 -8.01
CA PHE A 432 11.39 -13.84 -8.17
C PHE A 432 10.27 -12.94 -8.73
N GLY A 433 10.10 -11.76 -8.15
CA GLY A 433 9.04 -10.84 -8.53
C GLY A 433 9.13 -10.38 -9.99
N VAL A 434 10.33 -10.06 -10.49
CA VAL A 434 10.47 -9.73 -11.92
C VAL A 434 10.13 -10.88 -12.85
N ARG A 435 10.40 -12.14 -12.47
CA ARG A 435 10.00 -13.30 -13.31
C ARG A 435 8.50 -13.49 -13.32
N VAL A 436 7.85 -13.33 -12.16
CA VAL A 436 6.38 -13.37 -12.05
C VAL A 436 5.76 -12.24 -12.87
N LEU A 437 6.21 -11.00 -12.70
CA LEU A 437 5.69 -9.84 -13.44
C LEU A 437 5.94 -9.93 -14.93
N ASP A 438 7.13 -10.38 -15.36
CA ASP A 438 7.45 -10.59 -16.77
C ASP A 438 6.47 -11.58 -17.42
N ARG A 439 6.22 -12.72 -16.77
CA ARG A 439 5.25 -13.72 -17.24
C ARG A 439 3.83 -13.18 -17.23
N PHE A 440 3.42 -12.58 -16.12
CA PHE A 440 2.08 -12.06 -15.89
C PHE A 440 1.71 -10.97 -16.91
N LEU A 441 2.49 -9.91 -16.98
CA LEU A 441 2.18 -8.72 -17.78
C LEU A 441 2.24 -9.03 -19.29
N ARG A 442 3.03 -10.02 -19.72
CA ARG A 442 3.07 -10.45 -21.12
C ARG A 442 1.73 -11.01 -21.60
N THR A 443 0.98 -11.70 -20.73
CA THR A 443 -0.17 -12.53 -21.13
C THR A 443 -1.51 -12.11 -20.52
N CYS A 444 -1.52 -11.21 -19.53
CA CYS A 444 -2.74 -10.78 -18.85
C CYS A 444 -3.76 -10.11 -19.79
#